data_AF-A0A1V5NEP4-F1
#
_entry.id   AF-A0A1V5NEP4-F1
#
_cell.length_a   1.000
_cell.length_b   1.000
_cell.length_c   1.000
_cell.angle_alpha   90.00
_cell.angle_beta   90.00
_cell.angle_gamma   90.00
#
_symmetry.space_group_name_H-M   'P 1'
#
loop_
_entity.id
_entity.type
_entity.pdbx_description
1 polymer ?
#
loop_
_entity_poly.entity_id
_entity_poly.type
_entity_poly.pdbx_seq_one_letter_code
_entity_poly.pdbx_strand_id
1 'polypeptide(L)'
;MGITLRTRHSWTKVDPRQYYSLSDSGNLIANADYTENRRQNYNYFSTDIVYTWQFAQGSFINVAWKDISERFTRSFEKNYFSNFHKTIDQPQFNSLSVKVIYFLDYDTARKKMRRSKVS
;
A
#
# COMPACT_ATOMS: atom_id res chain seq x y z
N MET A 1 19.39 -14.53 -1.67
CA MET A 1 19.07 -13.09 -1.84
C MET A 1 17.89 -12.99 -2.78
N GLY A 2 17.02 -12.00 -2.61
CA GLY A 2 15.87 -11.88 -3.48
C GLY A 2 15.23 -10.50 -3.43
N ILE A 3 14.52 -10.17 -4.51
CA ILE A 3 13.61 -9.03 -4.59
C ILE A 3 12.20 -9.61 -4.67
N THR A 4 11.33 -9.17 -3.79
CA THR A 4 9.90 -9.48 -3.81
C THR A 4 9.15 -8.20 -4.13
N LEU A 5 8.43 -8.21 -5.26
CA LEU A 5 7.50 -7.16 -5.65
C LEU A 5 6.07 -7.69 -5.47
N ARG A 6 5.22 -6.91 -4.81
CA ARG A 6 3.81 -7.23 -4.64
C ARG A 6 2.97 -5.99 -4.88
N THR A 7 2.10 -6.08 -5.87
CA THR A 7 1.18 -4.99 -6.22
C THR A 7 -0.26 -5.44 -6.03
N ARG A 8 -1.11 -4.55 -5.54
CA ARG A 8 -2.56 -4.76 -5.44
C ARG A 8 -3.28 -3.54 -6.01
N HIS A 9 -4.34 -3.80 -6.77
CA HIS A 9 -5.23 -2.77 -7.29
C HIS A 9 -6.68 -3.20 -7.04
N SER A 10 -7.47 -2.32 -6.45
CA SER A 10 -8.89 -2.52 -6.19
C SER A 10 -9.66 -1.33 -6.72
N TRP A 11 -10.70 -1.59 -7.51
CA TRP A 11 -11.60 -0.57 -8.02
C TRP A 11 -13.04 -0.93 -7.67
N THR A 12 -13.70 -0.06 -6.92
CA THR A 12 -15.09 -0.21 -6.48
C THR A 12 -15.92 0.97 -6.97
N LYS A 13 -17.12 0.67 -7.47
CA LYS A 13 -18.03 1.66 -8.04
C LYS A 13 -19.46 1.43 -7.58
N VAL A 14 -20.13 2.51 -7.20
CA VAL A 14 -21.53 2.50 -6.76
C VAL A 14 -22.29 3.56 -7.54
N ASP A 15 -23.34 3.15 -8.27
CA ASP A 15 -24.27 4.01 -8.99
C ASP A 15 -25.69 3.73 -8.47
N PRO A 16 -26.16 4.49 -7.47
CA PRO A 16 -27.51 4.33 -6.93
C PRO A 16 -28.56 4.55 -8.02
N ARG A 17 -29.50 3.62 -8.15
CA ARG A 17 -30.59 3.70 -9.15
C ARG A 17 -31.83 4.41 -8.61
N GLN A 18 -32.14 4.19 -7.33
CA GLN A 18 -33.32 4.73 -6.66
C GLN A 18 -33.02 4.94 -5.18
N TYR A 19 -33.62 5.97 -4.61
CA TYR A 19 -33.53 6.28 -3.19
C TYR A 19 -34.87 6.03 -2.51
N TYR A 20 -34.80 5.62 -1.24
CA TYR A 20 -35.98 5.33 -0.43
C TYR A 20 -35.86 6.05 0.91
N SER A 21 -36.99 6.55 1.40
CA SER A 21 -37.16 7.07 2.75
C SER A 21 -38.00 6.11 3.56
N LEU A 22 -37.74 6.06 4.87
CA LEU A 22 -38.51 5.26 5.80
C LEU A 22 -39.76 6.04 6.23
N SER A 23 -40.93 5.44 6.11
CA SER A 23 -42.17 6.01 6.64
C SER A 23 -42.30 5.78 8.14
N ASP A 24 -43.14 6.56 8.82
CA ASP A 24 -43.47 6.36 10.24
C ASP A 24 -44.11 4.99 10.52
N SER A 25 -44.68 4.36 9.49
CA SER A 25 -45.22 3.00 9.54
C SER A 25 -44.17 1.91 9.24
N GLY A 26 -42.89 2.27 9.06
CA GLY A 26 -41.78 1.37 8.77
C GLY A 26 -41.66 0.89 7.32
N ASN A 27 -42.46 1.42 6.39
CA ASN A 27 -42.40 1.05 4.97
C ASN A 27 -41.37 1.90 4.22
N LEU A 28 -40.77 1.33 3.18
CA LEU A 28 -39.88 2.07 2.27
C LEU A 28 -40.71 2.80 1.21
N ILE A 29 -40.61 4.12 1.17
CA ILE A 29 -41.25 4.98 0.18
C ILE A 29 -40.18 5.51 -0.76
N ALA A 30 -40.41 5.39 -2.07
CA ALA A 30 -39.49 5.95 -3.06
C ALA A 30 -39.38 7.47 -2.85
N ASN A 31 -38.16 7.95 -2.65
CA ASN A 31 -37.89 9.37 -2.46
C ASN A 31 -37.34 9.96 -3.77
N ALA A 32 -38.22 10.52 -4.57
CA ALA A 32 -37.88 11.17 -5.84
C ALA A 32 -37.24 12.56 -5.65
N ASP A 33 -37.46 13.20 -4.49
CA ASP A 33 -36.94 14.53 -4.18
C ASP A 33 -35.46 14.49 -3.74
N TYR A 34 -34.93 13.29 -3.48
CA TYR A 34 -33.53 13.08 -3.14
C TYR A 34 -32.62 13.21 -4.36
N THR A 35 -32.03 14.41 -4.52
CA THR A 35 -31.21 14.78 -5.69
C THR A 35 -29.70 14.83 -5.40
N GLU A 36 -29.27 14.49 -4.17
CA GLU A 36 -27.85 14.49 -3.83
C GLU A 36 -27.06 13.41 -4.60
N ASN A 37 -25.86 13.77 -5.05
CA ASN A 37 -24.97 12.81 -5.70
C ASN A 37 -24.33 11.84 -4.69
N ARG A 38 -24.86 10.61 -4.63
CA ARG A 38 -24.31 9.49 -3.85
C ARG A 38 -23.53 8.47 -4.68
N ARG A 39 -23.13 8.82 -5.91
CA ARG A 39 -22.21 7.98 -6.67
C ARG A 39 -20.87 7.89 -5.94
N GLN A 40 -20.30 6.69 -5.95
CA GLN A 40 -18.99 6.42 -5.37
C GLN A 40 -18.12 5.76 -6.41
N ASN A 41 -16.89 6.24 -6.52
CA ASN A 41 -15.85 5.67 -7.35
C ASN A 41 -14.57 5.69 -6.53
N TYR A 42 -14.22 4.54 -5.98
CA TYR A 42 -13.11 4.35 -5.07
C TYR A 42 -12.04 3.47 -5.73
N ASN A 43 -10.82 4.00 -5.82
CA ASN A 43 -9.66 3.31 -6.39
C ASN A 43 -8.60 3.22 -5.30
N TYR A 44 -8.06 2.02 -5.13
CA TYR A 44 -7.02 1.71 -4.15
C TYR A 44 -5.89 0.98 -4.87
N PHE A 45 -4.68 1.51 -4.77
CA PHE A 45 -3.47 0.92 -5.34
C PHE A 45 -2.40 0.84 -4.27
N SER A 46 -1.76 -0.32 -4.12
CA SER A 46 -0.65 -0.51 -3.19
C SER A 46 0.47 -1.28 -3.86
N THR A 47 1.70 -0.81 -3.71
CA THR A 47 2.91 -1.50 -4.16
C THR A 47 3.87 -1.69 -3.00
N ASP A 48 4.26 -2.93 -2.74
CA ASP A 48 5.28 -3.29 -1.76
C ASP A 48 6.50 -3.88 -2.50
N ILE A 49 7.69 -3.34 -2.25
CA ILE A 49 8.97 -3.92 -2.68
C ILE A 49 9.77 -4.28 -1.45
N VAL A 50 10.29 -5.51 -1.39
CA VAL A 50 11.22 -5.95 -0.34
C VAL A 50 12.45 -6.54 -1.00
N TYR A 51 13.61 -5.97 -0.71
CA TYR A 51 14.91 -6.48 -1.12
C TYR A 51 15.66 -7.03 0.09
N THR A 52 16.11 -8.28 0.00
CA THR A 52 16.91 -8.93 1.04
C THR A 52 18.26 -9.35 0.47
N TRP A 53 19.32 -8.76 1.01
CA TRP A 53 20.71 -9.07 0.71
C TRP A 53 21.43 -9.57 1.97
N GLN A 54 22.03 -10.74 1.89
CA GLN A 54 22.89 -11.30 2.93
C GLN A 54 24.35 -11.12 2.50
N PHE A 55 25.07 -10.31 3.25
CA PHE A 55 26.45 -9.93 2.94
C PHE A 55 27.48 -10.75 3.73
N ALA A 56 27.05 -11.45 4.78
CA ALA A 56 27.88 -12.41 5.53
C ALA A 56 27.00 -13.53 6.08
N GLN A 57 27.61 -14.60 6.62
CA GLN A 57 26.85 -15.70 7.23
C GLN A 57 25.94 -15.15 8.34
N GLY A 58 24.63 -15.36 8.20
CA GLY A 58 23.62 -14.82 9.11
C GLY A 58 23.39 -13.30 9.05
N SER A 59 24.22 -12.51 8.35
CA SER A 59 24.07 -11.04 8.34
C SER A 59 23.30 -10.55 7.11
N PHE A 60 22.27 -9.73 7.33
CA PHE A 60 21.30 -9.30 6.32
C PHE A 60 21.12 -7.79 6.28
N ILE A 61 20.90 -7.26 5.08
CA ILE A 61 20.34 -5.96 4.80
C ILE A 61 18.97 -6.21 4.17
N ASN A 62 17.93 -5.60 4.75
CA ASN A 62 16.58 -5.62 4.23
C ASN A 62 16.14 -4.19 3.91
N VAL A 63 15.79 -3.93 2.66
CA VAL A 63 15.22 -2.66 2.21
C VAL A 63 13.77 -2.93 1.84
N ALA A 64 12.84 -2.24 2.48
CA ALA A 64 11.42 -2.31 2.17
C ALA A 64 10.94 -0.94 1.73
N TRP A 65 10.31 -0.89 0.57
CA TRP A 65 9.61 0.29 0.07
C TRP A 65 8.14 -0.03 -0.09
N LYS A 66 7.28 0.88 0.35
CA LYS A 66 5.83 0.78 0.21
C LYS A 66 5.30 2.07 -0.35
N ASP A 67 4.39 1.93 -1.30
CA ASP A 67 3.64 3.02 -1.86
C ASP A 67 2.15 2.67 -1.85
N ILE A 68 1.32 3.60 -1.41
CA ILE A 68 -0.14 3.45 -1.36
C ILE A 68 -0.77 4.70 -1.96
N SER A 69 -1.60 4.50 -2.97
CA SER A 69 -2.44 5.55 -3.55
C SER A 69 -3.91 5.22 -3.37
N GLU A 70 -4.66 6.21 -2.90
CA GLU A 70 -6.11 6.12 -2.73
C GLU A 70 -6.79 7.30 -3.39
N ARG A 71 -7.85 7.01 -4.15
CA ARG A 71 -8.63 8.05 -4.82
C ARG A 71 -10.12 7.77 -4.67
N PHE A 72 -10.81 8.70 -4.01
CA PHE A 72 -12.26 8.74 -3.93
C PHE A 72 -12.81 9.86 -4.81
N THR A 73 -13.76 9.55 -5.67
CA THR A 73 -14.49 10.55 -6.44
C THR A 73 -15.97 10.22 -6.57
N ARG A 74 -16.79 11.27 -6.75
CA ARG A 74 -18.24 11.16 -7.02
C ARG A 74 -18.55 11.23 -8.52
N SER A 75 -17.53 11.36 -9.37
CA SER A 75 -17.69 11.31 -10.82
C SER A 75 -17.65 9.87 -11.32
N PHE A 76 -18.55 9.57 -12.25
CA PHE A 76 -18.66 8.27 -12.88
C PHE A 76 -17.62 8.18 -14.01
N GLU A 77 -16.43 7.65 -13.71
CA GLU A 77 -15.42 7.37 -14.72
C GLU A 77 -15.78 6.04 -15.42
N LYS A 78 -15.83 6.04 -16.76
CA LYS A 78 -16.13 4.85 -17.57
C LYS A 78 -14.85 4.09 -17.97
N ASN A 79 -13.73 4.79 -18.05
CA ASN A 79 -12.48 4.26 -18.59
C ASN A 79 -11.55 3.80 -17.46
N TYR A 80 -11.34 2.49 -17.35
CA TYR A 80 -10.46 1.86 -16.34
C TYR A 80 -9.05 2.44 -16.34
N PHE A 81 -8.38 2.46 -17.52
CA PHE A 81 -7.00 2.93 -17.63
C PHE A 81 -6.82 4.40 -17.28
N SER A 82 -7.78 5.25 -17.70
CA SER A 82 -7.80 6.67 -17.35
C SER A 82 -7.94 6.87 -15.83
N ASN A 83 -8.83 6.11 -15.18
CA ASN A 83 -9.00 6.18 -13.73
C ASN A 83 -7.76 5.70 -12.98
N PHE A 84 -7.17 4.60 -13.44
CA PHE A 84 -5.94 4.04 -12.87
C PHE A 84 -4.77 5.01 -12.97
N HIS A 85 -4.55 5.61 -14.14
CA HIS A 85 -3.49 6.60 -14.34
C HIS A 85 -3.69 7.82 -13.43
N LYS A 86 -4.92 8.36 -13.37
CA LYS A 86 -5.31 9.44 -12.44
C LYS A 86 -5.17 9.07 -10.96
N THR A 87 -5.18 7.79 -10.62
CA THR A 87 -4.97 7.30 -9.25
C THR A 87 -3.47 7.22 -8.95
N ILE A 88 -2.65 6.74 -9.87
CA ILE A 88 -1.19 6.74 -9.71
C ILE A 88 -0.64 8.17 -9.67
N ASP A 89 -1.19 9.12 -10.43
CA ASP A 89 -0.67 10.50 -10.47
C ASP A 89 -1.07 11.37 -9.25
N GLN A 90 -1.86 10.85 -8.31
CA GLN A 90 -2.25 11.56 -7.08
C GLN A 90 -1.14 11.51 -6.02
N PRO A 91 -1.16 12.40 -5.00
CA PRO A 91 -0.25 12.30 -3.87
C PRO A 91 -0.34 10.91 -3.21
N GLN A 92 0.77 10.18 -3.20
CA GLN A 92 0.84 8.81 -2.71
C GLN A 92 1.52 8.75 -1.34
N PHE A 93 1.08 7.85 -0.48
CA PHE A 93 1.72 7.56 0.79
C PHE A 93 2.92 6.65 0.59
N ASN A 94 4.11 7.26 0.59
CA ASN A 94 5.38 6.58 0.41
C ASN A 94 6.07 6.30 1.76
N SER A 95 6.56 5.08 1.94
CA SER A 95 7.32 4.67 3.11
C SER A 95 8.54 3.84 2.71
N LEU A 96 9.72 4.27 3.18
CA LEU A 96 10.98 3.56 2.98
C LEU A 96 11.53 3.12 4.34
N SER A 97 11.89 1.84 4.44
CA SER A 97 12.46 1.24 5.64
C SER A 97 13.72 0.44 5.30
N VAL A 98 14.76 0.62 6.10
CA VAL A 98 16.02 -0.12 5.98
C VAL A 98 16.32 -0.79 7.31
N LYS A 99 16.61 -2.09 7.28
CA LYS A 99 17.00 -2.89 8.44
C LYS A 99 18.31 -3.59 8.15
N VAL A 100 19.27 -3.43 9.05
CA VAL A 100 20.56 -4.13 9.00
C VAL A 100 20.66 -5.05 10.22
N ILE A 101 21.00 -6.31 9.97
CA ILE A 101 21.26 -7.33 10.98
C ILE A 101 22.68 -7.83 10.75
N TYR A 102 23.54 -7.71 11.77
CA TYR A 102 24.92 -8.16 11.70
C TYR A 102 25.22 -9.13 12.84
N PHE A 103 25.72 -10.32 12.50
CA PHE A 103 26.11 -11.32 13.48
C PHE A 103 27.60 -11.23 13.75
N LEU A 104 27.94 -10.86 14.99
CA LEU A 104 29.30 -10.82 15.48
C LEU A 104 29.66 -12.19 16.07
N ASP A 105 30.61 -12.88 15.45
CA ASP A 105 31.26 -14.03 16.07
C ASP A 105 32.32 -13.55 17.07
N TYR A 106 32.09 -13.82 18.34
CA TYR A 106 32.97 -13.43 19.44
C TYR A 106 34.37 -14.05 19.31
N ASP A 107 34.50 -15.30 18.89
CA ASP A 107 35.82 -15.96 18.81
C ASP A 107 36.66 -15.36 17.67
N THR A 108 36.03 -15.12 16.53
CA THR A 108 36.64 -14.40 15.40
C THR A 108 37.02 -12.96 15.78
N ALA A 109 36.13 -12.23 16.45
CA ALA A 109 36.40 -10.86 16.92
C ALA A 109 37.57 -10.81 17.92
N ARG A 110 37.60 -11.74 18.89
CA ARG A 110 38.67 -11.86 19.88
C ARG A 110 40.01 -12.19 19.24
N LYS A 111 40.05 -13.13 18.29
CA LYS A 111 41.28 -13.47 17.55
C LYS A 111 41.82 -12.29 16.74
N LYS A 112 40.95 -11.52 16.07
CA LYS A 112 41.32 -10.32 15.31
C LYS A 112 41.90 -9.23 16.23
N MET A 113 41.29 -9.00 17.39
CA MET A 113 41.79 -8.05 18.39
C MET A 113 43.16 -8.46 18.98
N ARG A 114 43.41 -9.76 19.19
CA ARG A 114 44.73 -10.24 19.65
C ARG A 114 45.81 -10.07 18.58
N ARG A 115 45.52 -10.33 17.31
CA ARG A 115 46.49 -10.14 16.21
C ARG A 115 46.88 -8.67 16.02
N SER A 116 45.92 -7.75 16.15
CA SER A 116 46.16 -6.30 16.04
C SER A 116 47.05 -5.72 17.16
N LYS A 117 47.21 -6.40 18.29
CA LYS A 117 48.09 -5.97 19.39
C LYS A 117 49.54 -6.47 19.24
N VAL A 118 49.80 -7.35 18.28
CA VAL A 118 51.10 -8.03 18.10
C VAL A 118 51.85 -7.49 16.87
N SER A 119 51.22 -6.65 16.04
CA SER A 119 51.87 -5.83 15.01
C SER A 119 52.03 -4.39 15.50
#